data_AF-A0A9E5D6M2-F1
#
_entry.id   AF-A0A9E5D6M2-F1
#
_cell.length_a   1.000
_cell.length_b   1.000
_cell.length_c   1.000
_cell.angle_alpha   90.00
_cell.angle_beta   90.00
_cell.angle_gamma   90.00
#
_symmetry.space_group_name_H-M   'P 1'
#
loop_
_entity.id
_entity.type
_entity.pdbx_description
1 polymer ?
#
loop_
_entity_poly.entity_id
_entity_poly.type
_entity_poly.pdbx_seq_one_letter_code
_entity_poly.pdbx_strand_id
1 'polypeptide(L)' 'LMRAYAATGNRAKAVAAYHEFRELLANEVGTDPEPETEALYLKILD' A
#
# COMPACT_ATOMS: atom_id res chain seq x y z
N LEU A 1 -7.63 3.12 -0.22
CA LEU A 1 -6.89 4.40 -0.34
C LEU A 1 -5.84 4.37 -1.46
N MET A 2 -4.88 3.43 -1.42
CA MET A 2 -3.84 3.26 -2.45
C MET A 2 -4.39 3.22 -3.90
N ARG A 3 -5.43 2.40 -4.18
CA ARG A 3 -6.06 2.36 -5.53
C ARG A 3 -6.62 3.72 -5.98
N ALA A 4 -7.21 4.47 -5.06
CA ALA A 4 -7.82 5.77 -5.38
C ALA A 4 -6.73 6.81 -5.70
N TYR A 5 -5.64 6.82 -4.95
CA TYR A 5 -4.48 7.67 -5.26
C TYR A 5 -3.84 7.29 -6.59
N ALA A 6 -3.67 6.00 -6.87
CA ALA A 6 -3.16 5.54 -8.17
C ALA A 6 -4.08 5.95 -9.33
N ALA A 7 -5.40 5.77 -9.19
CA ALA A 7 -6.39 6.14 -10.20
C ALA A 7 -6.45 7.66 -10.48
N THR A 8 -6.01 8.49 -9.54
CA THR A 8 -5.94 9.96 -9.69
C THR A 8 -4.56 10.45 -10.14
N GLY A 9 -3.64 9.53 -10.48
CA GLY A 9 -2.26 9.85 -10.87
C GLY A 9 -1.34 10.23 -9.71
N ASN A 10 -1.82 10.16 -8.46
CA ASN A 10 -1.04 10.51 -7.28
C ASN A 10 -0.25 9.29 -6.76
N ARG A 11 0.75 8.87 -7.53
CA ARG A 11 1.59 7.71 -7.21
C ARG A 11 2.29 7.84 -5.84
N ALA A 12 2.79 9.03 -5.51
CA ALA A 12 3.46 9.28 -4.22
C ALA A 12 2.55 8.97 -3.03
N LYS A 13 1.30 9.46 -3.04
CA LYS A 13 0.33 9.13 -1.97
C LYS A 13 -0.09 7.67 -1.98
N ALA A 14 -0.13 7.03 -3.15
CA ALA A 14 -0.43 5.61 -3.26
C ALA A 14 0.64 4.75 -2.56
N VAL A 15 1.92 5.07 -2.80
CA VAL A 15 3.07 4.43 -2.14
C VAL A 15 3.08 4.70 -0.64
N ALA A 16 2.88 5.95 -0.22
CA ALA A 16 2.84 6.30 1.21
C ALA A 16 1.75 5.52 1.95
N ALA A 17 0.54 5.43 1.39
CA ALA A 17 -0.56 4.70 1.99
C ALA A 17 -0.28 3.19 2.18
N TYR A 18 0.56 2.57 1.33
CA TYR A 18 0.97 1.18 1.53
C TYR A 18 1.97 1.05 2.69
N HIS A 19 2.96 1.93 2.76
CA HIS A 19 3.95 1.90 3.84
C HIS A 19 3.32 2.14 5.21
N GLU A 20 2.44 3.13 5.32
CA GLU A 20 1.66 3.39 6.55
C GLU A 20 0.83 2.17 6.95
N PHE A 21 0.17 1.52 6.00
CA PHE A 21 -0.63 0.32 6.26
C PHE A 21 0.22 -0.86 6.73
N ARG A 22 1.38 -1.08 6.10
CA ARG A 22 2.31 -2.14 6.48
C ARG A 22 2.86 -1.92 7.89
N GLU A 23 3.26 -0.69 8.21
CA GLU A 23 3.75 -0.34 9.54
C GLU A 23 2.67 -0.54 10.61
N LEU A 24 1.42 -0.15 10.32
CA LEU A 24 0.29 -0.37 11.22
C LEU A 24 0.06 -1.87 11.50
N LEU A 25 0.06 -2.72 10.47
CA LEU A 25 -0.13 -4.16 10.66
C LEU A 25 0.99 -4.78 11.49
N ALA A 26 2.24 -4.41 11.21
CA ALA A 26 3.39 -4.89 11.97
C ALA A 26 3.31 -4.48 13.44
N ASN A 27 2.87 -3.25 13.71
CA ASN A 27 2.81 -2.70 15.07
C ASN A 27 1.61 -3.23 15.88
N GLU A 28 0.44 -3.38 15.27
CA GLU A 28 -0.79 -3.72 15.98
C GLU A 28 -1.03 -5.22 16.10
N VAL A 29 -0.64 -5.99 15.07
CA VAL A 29 -0.95 -7.43 14.99
C VAL A 29 0.24 -8.30 14.62
N GLY A 30 1.41 -7.71 14.35
CA GLY A 30 2.62 -8.46 14.02
C GLY A 30 2.55 -9.20 12.69
N THR A 31 1.74 -8.73 11.75
CA THR A 31 1.56 -9.35 10.43
C THR A 31 1.98 -8.41 9.31
N ASP A 32 2.24 -8.99 8.13
CA ASP A 32 2.43 -8.24 6.88
C ASP A 32 1.10 -8.09 6.11
N PRO A 33 1.03 -7.20 5.10
CA PRO A 33 -0.10 -7.14 4.18
C PRO A 33 -0.32 -8.45 3.42
N GLU A 34 -1.59 -8.76 3.12
CA GLU A 34 -1.94 -9.90 2.26
C GLU A 34 -1.29 -9.78 0.86
N PRO A 35 -0.97 -10.91 0.20
CA PRO A 35 -0.28 -10.91 -1.10
C PRO A 35 -0.97 -10.09 -2.19
N GLU A 36 -2.30 -10.00 -2.15
CA GLU A 36 -3.11 -9.23 -3.10
C GLU A 36 -2.89 -7.72 -2.92
N THR A 37 -2.64 -7.27 -1.70
CA THR A 37 -2.32 -5.88 -1.37
C THR A 37 -0.91 -5.54 -1.82
N GLU A 38 0.04 -6.46 -1.62
CA GLU A 38 1.42 -6.30 -2.09
C GLU A 38 1.52 -6.31 -3.62
N ALA A 39 0.79 -7.20 -4.29
CA ALA A 39 0.71 -7.22 -5.75
C ALA A 39 0.16 -5.90 -6.32
N LEU A 40 -0.77 -5.25 -5.62
CA LEU A 40 -1.25 -3.93 -6.02
C LEU A 40 -0.17 -2.84 -5.84
N TYR A 41 0.60 -2.88 -4.75
CA TYR A 41 1.73 -1.98 -4.54
C TYR A 41 2.79 -2.14 -5.64
N LEU A 42 3.15 -3.37 -6.00
CA LEU A 42 4.11 -3.65 -7.07
C LEU A 42 3.63 -3.12 -8.43
N LYS A 43 2.36 -3.30 -8.78
CA LYS A 43 1.76 -2.70 -10.00
C LYS A 43 1.79 -1.18 -10.02
N ILE A 44 1.80 -0.54 -8.84
CA ILE A 44 1.92 0.91 -8.71
C ILE A 44 3.38 1.33 -8.79
N LEU A 45 4.36 0.43 -8.65
CA LEU A 45 5.79 0.70 -8.81
C LEU A 45 6.33 0.48 -10.24
N ASP A 46 5.62 -0.29 -11.07
CA ASP A 46 5.88 -0.38 -12.50
C ASP A 46 5.54 0.95 -13.23
#